data_AF-A0A0F9CIW2-F1
#
_entry.id   AF-A0A0F9CIW2-F1
#
_cell.length_a   1.000
_cell.length_b   1.000
_cell.length_c   1.000
_cell.angle_alpha   90.00
_cell.angle_beta   90.00
_cell.angle_gamma   90.00
#
_symmetry.space_group_name_H-M   'P 1'
#
loop_
_entity.id
_entity.type
_entity.pdbx_description
1 polymer ?
#
loop_
_entity_poly.entity_id
_entity_poly.type
_entity_poly.pdbx_seq_one_letter_code
_entity_poly.pdbx_strand_id
1 'polypeptide(L)' 'MVVPPDDYLGEAQRLCRQFGTLLVVDEIQTGLGRTGATFAVDHWGVEPDVMTLAKSLGGGLMP' A
#
# COMPACT_ATOMS: atom_id res chain seq x y z
N MET A 1 13.07 -3.20 5.38
CA MET A 1 11.66 -3.49 5.04
C MET A 1 11.45 -4.97 5.25
N VAL A 2 10.37 -5.36 5.91
CA VAL A 2 9.98 -6.76 5.98
C VAL A 2 8.96 -6.97 4.88
N VAL A 3 9.22 -7.89 3.96
CA VAL A 3 8.27 -8.26 2.90
C VAL A 3 7.35 -9.32 3.49
N PRO A 4 6.03 -9.13 3.47
CA PRO A 4 5.10 -10.16 3.93
C PRO A 4 5.09 -11.34 2.96
N PRO A 5 4.55 -12.51 3.35
CA PRO A 5 4.20 -13.57 2.40
C PRO A 5 3.30 -13.04 1.27
N ASP A 6 3.40 -13.63 0.07
CA ASP A 6 2.73 -13.12 -1.14
C ASP A 6 1.20 -13.11 -1.05
N ASP A 7 0.61 -13.95 -0.22
CA ASP A 7 -0.83 -14.05 -0.03
C ASP A 7 -1.38 -13.07 1.03
N TYR A 8 -0.51 -12.48 1.85
CA TYR A 8 -0.91 -11.73 3.05
C TYR A 8 -1.84 -10.56 2.74
N LEU A 9 -1.45 -9.70 1.79
CA LEU A 9 -2.24 -8.49 1.47
C LEU A 9 -3.53 -8.84 0.70
N GLY A 10 -3.49 -9.87 -0.14
CA GLY A 10 -4.68 -10.38 -0.83
C GLY A 10 -5.71 -10.94 0.15
N GLU A 11 -5.27 -11.73 1.13
CA GLU A 11 -6.15 -12.28 2.17
C GLU A 11 -6.67 -11.19 3.11
N ALA A 12 -5.85 -10.19 3.46
CA ALA A 12 -6.32 -9.04 4.23
C ALA A 12 -7.46 -8.30 3.50
N GLN A 13 -7.31 -8.04 2.19
CA GLN A 13 -8.37 -7.44 1.38
C GLN A 13 -9.63 -8.30 1.33
N ARG A 14 -9.47 -9.61 1.12
CA ARG A 14 -10.60 -10.55 1.08
C ARG A 14 -11.39 -10.52 2.38
N LEU A 15 -10.71 -10.48 3.52
CA LEU A 15 -11.34 -10.40 4.84
C LEU A 15 -12.02 -9.04 5.06
N CYS A 16 -11.38 -7.93 4.69
CA CYS A 16 -11.98 -6.60 4.74
C CYS A 16 -13.30 -6.54 3.97
N ARG A 17 -13.31 -7.04 2.73
CA ARG A 17 -14.52 -7.14 1.89
C ARG A 17 -15.58 -8.06 2.51
N GLN A 18 -15.16 -9.19 3.09
CA GLN A 18 -16.08 -10.15 3.73
C GLN A 18 -16.83 -9.55 4.92
N PHE A 19 -16.16 -8.75 5.74
CA PHE A 19 -16.72 -8.19 6.98
C PHE A 19 -17.19 -6.74 6.85
N GLY A 20 -17.09 -6.15 5.65
CA GLY A 20 -17.48 -4.77 5.41
C GLY A 20 -16.60 -3.76 6.15
N THR A 21 -15.32 -4.07 6.36
CA THR A 21 -14.34 -3.18 6.98
C THR A 21 -13.45 -2.54 5.91
N LEU A 22 -12.95 -1.34 6.19
CA LEU A 22 -12.07 -0.63 5.27
C LEU A 22 -10.65 -1.21 5.30
N LEU A 23 -10.07 -1.38 4.12
CA LEU A 23 -8.64 -1.63 3.95
C LEU A 23 -7.92 -0.29 3.75
N VAL A 24 -7.15 0.13 4.75
CA VAL A 24 -6.28 1.30 4.67
C VAL A 24 -4.84 0.83 4.50
N VAL A 25 -4.17 1.28 3.45
CA VAL A 25 -2.75 0.98 3.22
C VAL A 25 -1.88 2.22 3.38
N ASP A 26 -0.84 2.10 4.20
CA ASP A 26 0.18 3.13 4.36
C ASP A 26 1.32 2.96 3.36
N GLU A 27 1.33 3.82 2.34
CA GLU A 27 2.34 3.85 1.28
C GLU A 27 3.28 5.05 1.42
N ILE A 28 3.31 5.69 2.59
CA ILE A 28 4.15 6.86 2.83
C ILE A 28 5.63 6.51 2.59
N GLN A 29 6.06 5.32 3.00
CA GLN A 29 7.45 4.86 2.80
C GLN A 29 7.65 4.06 1.51
N THR A 30 6.67 3.27 1.13
CA THR A 30 6.81 2.22 0.10
C THR A 30 6.33 2.64 -1.28
N GLY A 31 5.53 3.70 -1.36
CA GLY A 31 5.02 4.23 -2.61
C GLY A 31 6.05 5.04 -3.39
N LEU A 32 5.59 5.61 -4.50
CA LEU A 32 6.35 6.49 -5.39
C LEU A 32 7.64 5.85 -5.91
N GLY A 33 7.57 4.58 -6.31
CA GLY A 33 8.69 3.89 -6.95
C GLY A 33 9.69 3.25 -5.99
N ARG A 34 9.53 3.39 -4.66
CA ARG A 34 10.51 2.87 -3.69
C ARG A 34 10.77 1.37 -3.83
N THR A 35 9.73 0.61 -4.19
CA THR A 35 9.78 -0.86 -4.32
C THR A 35 9.88 -1.33 -5.78
N GLY A 36 10.07 -0.41 -6.74
CA GLY A 36 10.10 -0.74 -8.18
C GLY A 36 8.74 -0.72 -8.89
N ALA A 37 7.65 -0.50 -8.14
CA ALA A 37 6.31 -0.18 -8.65
C ALA A 37 5.87 1.21 -8.17
N THR A 38 4.88 1.82 -8.83
CA THR A 38 4.35 3.14 -8.42
C THR A 38 3.84 3.08 -6.99
N PHE A 39 3.02 2.08 -6.66
CA PHE A 39 2.62 1.74 -5.31
C PHE A 39 3.08 0.31 -4.99
N ALA A 40 3.48 0.04 -3.75
CA ALA A 40 3.89 -1.30 -3.36
C ALA A 40 2.74 -2.32 -3.42
N VAL A 41 1.50 -1.92 -3.18
CA VAL A 41 0.33 -2.81 -3.31
C VAL A 41 0.14 -3.36 -4.72
N ASP A 42 0.66 -2.68 -5.74
CA ASP A 42 0.57 -3.09 -7.14
C ASP A 42 1.28 -4.43 -7.38
N HIS A 43 2.29 -4.78 -6.58
CA HIS A 43 2.97 -6.09 -6.66
C HIS A 43 2.02 -7.26 -6.41
N TRP A 44 0.92 -7.05 -5.69
CA TRP A 44 -0.05 -8.08 -5.32
C TRP A 44 -1.46 -7.85 -5.88
N GLY A 45 -1.66 -6.81 -6.71
CA GLY A 45 -2.97 -6.49 -7.29
C GLY A 45 -4.04 -6.15 -6.24
N VAL A 46 -3.63 -5.53 -5.13
CA VAL A 46 -4.51 -5.14 -4.02
C VAL A 46 -5.02 -3.72 -4.24
N GLU A 47 -6.33 -3.53 -4.05
CA GLU A 47 -7.09 -2.31 -4.23
C GLU A 47 -7.60 -1.81 -2.86
N PRO A 48 -6.81 -0.98 -2.15
CA PRO A 48 -7.24 -0.44 -0.86
C PRO A 48 -8.37 0.58 -1.00
N ASP A 49 -9.21 0.68 0.03
CA ASP A 49 -10.25 1.71 0.11
C ASP A 49 -9.65 3.09 0.38
N VAL A 50 -8.55 3.13 1.14
CA VAL A 50 -7.82 4.36 1.48
C VAL A 50 -6.33 4.10 1.39
N MET A 51 -5.59 5.06 0.80
CA MET A 51 -4.13 5.02 0.72
C MET A 51 -3.54 6.31 1.30
N THR A 52 -2.49 6.20 2.12
CA THR A 52 -1.74 7.36 2.63
C THR A 52 -0.42 7.52 1.87
N LEU A 53 -0.07 8.77 1.55
CA LEU A 53 1.14 9.13 0.80
C LEU A 53 1.80 10.36 1.44
N ALA A 54 3.14 10.38 1.48
CA ALA A 54 3.95 11.51 1.93
C ALA A 54 5.43 11.25 1.54
N LYS A 55 6.40 11.76 2.32
CA LYS A 55 7.85 11.60 2.12
C LYS A 55 8.31 12.03 0.73
N SER A 56 8.52 11.06 -0.18
CA SER A 56 8.96 11.35 -1.54
C SER A 56 7.95 12.17 -2.33
N LEU A 57 6.71 12.28 -1.87
CA LEU A 57 5.66 13.10 -2.48
C LEU A 57 6.05 14.58 -2.59
N GLY A 58 6.74 15.10 -1.56
CA GLY A 58 7.22 16.48 -1.54
C GLY A 58 8.44 16.74 -2.42
N GLY A 59 8.93 15.73 -3.16
CA GLY A 59 10.11 15.82 -4.01
C GLY A 59 11.41 16.14 -3.25
N GLY A 60 11.40 16.05 -1.92
CA GLY A 60 12.50 16.52 -1.06
C GLY A 60 12.62 18.05 -0.98
N LEU A 61 11.62 18.79 -1.47
CA LEU A 61 11.63 20.25 -1.56
C LEU A 61 10.58 20.91 -0.66
N MET A 62 9.42 20.28 -0.52
CA MET A 62 8.30 20.76 0.29
C MET A 62 7.80 19.65 1.20
N PRO A 63 7.17 19.98 2.35
CA PRO A 63 6.41 19.00 3.13
C PRO A 63 5.32 18.31 2.32
#